data_AF-A0A812L190-F1
#
_entry.id   AF-A0A812L190-F1
#
_cell.length_a   1.000
_cell.length_b   1.000
_cell.length_c   1.000
_cell.angle_alpha   90.00
_cell.angle_beta   90.00
_cell.angle_gamma   90.00
#
_symmetry.space_group_name_H-M   'P 1'
#
loop_
_entity.id
_entity.type
_entity.pdbx_description
1 polymer ?
#
loop_
_entity_poly.entity_id
_entity_poly.type
_entity_poly.pdbx_seq_one_letter_code
_entity_poly.pdbx_strand_id
1 'polypeptide(L)'
;MVAMQSPTLMACSLLLAFLAVEVSGSEAQVPTMAKCPVMLQSQAASLAADTVAEAEDTGDLSTERQPVPAELVQTSRKDARDTAHQTPVQEFSIDKPSGRVVDINIGTNFSPMRAEGNNFLVLVDPLPDVCEYLRKGSHSNTDVAVLCCAVSNYTGHATFRRYNRDGLSSSLSSTTAGTTHARFPVEDEITVVVLEAATVLRGYLARKNTLHKLKTDMQGMDLTTLRNLEPILSMPDQVPHLMSECCFPDDQGRQVYQIDNDCKAMVAYLQSLGYTTKFEADSAMDRAGWGNVYAYKHPATTFLRTEAWAGSRSA
;
A
#
# COMPACT_ATOMS: atom_id res chain seq x y z
N MET A 1 57.39 -49.12 -30.94
CA MET A 1 57.82 -48.88 -29.55
C MET A 1 56.81 -47.91 -28.95
N VAL A 2 55.64 -48.33 -28.43
CA VAL A 2 55.36 -49.16 -27.24
C VAL A 2 56.11 -48.63 -26.00
N ALA A 3 55.55 -48.40 -24.81
CA ALA A 3 54.23 -48.13 -24.21
C ALA A 3 54.50 -48.00 -22.69
N MET A 4 53.44 -47.77 -21.89
CA MET A 4 53.30 -47.95 -20.42
C MET A 4 53.54 -46.67 -19.59
N GLN A 5 52.52 -46.10 -18.92
CA GLN A 5 51.76 -46.60 -17.75
C GLN A 5 52.70 -46.85 -16.55
N SER A 6 52.48 -46.40 -15.32
CA SER A 6 51.24 -46.38 -14.54
C SER A 6 51.44 -45.61 -13.19
N PRO A 7 50.40 -45.48 -12.34
CA PRO A 7 50.22 -44.48 -11.28
C PRO A 7 50.57 -44.99 -9.86
N THR A 8 50.44 -44.10 -8.87
CA THR A 8 50.51 -44.45 -7.44
C THR A 8 49.11 -44.50 -6.80
N LEU A 9 48.90 -45.60 -6.08
CA LEU A 9 47.75 -46.06 -5.30
C LEU A 9 47.60 -45.36 -3.94
N MET A 10 46.35 -45.27 -3.46
CA MET A 10 45.80 -45.86 -2.21
C MET A 10 44.42 -45.22 -1.98
N ALA A 11 43.26 -45.88 -2.14
CA ALA A 11 42.72 -47.10 -1.53
C ALA A 11 42.62 -47.06 0.00
N CYS A 12 41.40 -46.84 0.52
CA CYS A 12 40.84 -47.68 1.58
C CYS A 12 39.31 -47.61 1.59
N SER A 13 38.69 -48.77 1.36
CA SER A 13 37.26 -49.05 1.38
C SER A 13 36.85 -49.63 2.74
N LEU A 14 35.59 -49.40 3.17
CA LEU A 14 34.75 -50.29 4.01
C LEU A 14 33.37 -49.59 4.10
N LEU A 15 32.29 -49.94 3.38
CA LEU A 15 31.51 -51.18 3.16
C LEU A 15 30.59 -51.61 4.33
N LEU A 16 29.27 -51.62 4.03
CA LEU A 16 28.17 -52.48 4.55
C LEU A 16 27.68 -52.22 6.00
N ALA A 17 26.40 -52.36 6.40
CA ALA A 17 25.15 -52.78 5.75
C ALA A 17 23.93 -52.40 6.64
N PHE A 18 22.75 -52.48 6.01
CA PHE A 18 21.38 -52.64 6.52
C PHE A 18 21.16 -53.14 7.97
N LEU A 19 20.11 -52.60 8.61
CA LEU A 19 19.05 -53.39 9.25
C LEU A 19 17.80 -52.52 9.51
N ALA A 20 16.68 -52.96 8.95
CA ALA A 20 15.33 -52.53 9.31
C ALA A 20 14.89 -53.29 10.57
N VAL A 21 14.25 -52.60 11.51
CA VAL A 21 13.47 -53.22 12.59
C VAL A 21 12.24 -52.33 12.85
N GLU A 22 11.06 -52.84 12.52
CA GLU A 22 9.79 -52.44 13.11
C GLU A 22 9.67 -53.06 14.50
N VAL A 23 9.31 -52.29 15.53
CA VAL A 23 8.63 -52.81 16.73
C VAL A 23 7.58 -51.81 17.23
N SER A 24 6.37 -52.36 17.32
CA SER A 24 5.13 -51.94 17.98
C SER A 24 5.25 -51.44 19.44
N GLY A 25 4.35 -50.53 19.85
CA GLY A 25 3.60 -50.74 21.11
C GLY A 25 3.40 -49.56 22.08
N SER A 26 2.12 -49.28 22.38
CA SER A 26 1.50 -48.98 23.69
C SER A 26 1.76 -47.61 24.36
N GLU A 27 0.78 -46.70 24.30
CA GLU A 27 -0.23 -46.31 25.34
C GLU A 27 0.26 -45.33 26.42
N ALA A 28 -0.33 -44.14 26.42
CA ALA A 28 -0.74 -43.43 27.63
C ALA A 28 -1.91 -42.50 27.31
N GLN A 29 -2.89 -42.49 28.21
CA GLN A 29 -4.26 -42.03 28.04
C GLN A 29 -4.57 -40.93 29.07
N VAL A 30 -5.62 -40.14 28.79
CA VAL A 30 -6.48 -39.34 29.72
C VAL A 30 -6.05 -37.87 30.02
N PRO A 31 -6.93 -36.87 30.29
CA PRO A 31 -8.40 -36.72 30.14
C PRO A 31 -8.95 -35.45 29.41
N THR A 32 -10.17 -35.61 28.87
CA THR A 32 -11.38 -34.73 28.78
C THR A 32 -11.30 -33.19 28.74
N MET A 33 -12.12 -32.59 27.85
CA MET A 33 -13.26 -31.74 28.25
C MET A 33 -14.28 -31.54 27.11
N ALA A 34 -15.55 -31.52 27.51
CA ALA A 34 -16.76 -31.53 26.69
C ALA A 34 -17.16 -30.15 26.13
N LYS A 35 -17.99 -30.15 25.07
CA LYS A 35 -19.17 -29.28 24.84
C LYS A 35 -19.81 -29.66 23.49
N CYS A 36 -20.94 -30.37 23.50
CA CYS A 36 -22.34 -29.89 23.46
C CYS A 36 -22.80 -29.39 22.06
N PRO A 37 -23.83 -30.01 21.44
CA PRO A 37 -24.33 -29.66 20.11
C PRO A 37 -25.53 -28.72 20.18
N VAL A 38 -25.72 -27.88 19.16
CA VAL A 38 -27.01 -27.21 18.90
C VAL A 38 -27.31 -27.28 17.41
N MET A 39 -28.32 -28.08 17.08
CA MET A 39 -29.15 -27.89 15.90
C MET A 39 -30.08 -26.70 16.14
N LEU A 40 -30.26 -25.84 15.14
CA LEU A 40 -31.54 -25.16 14.95
C LEU A 40 -31.77 -24.92 13.46
N GLN A 41 -32.83 -25.57 12.98
CA GLN A 41 -33.52 -25.29 11.74
C GLN A 41 -34.22 -23.93 11.85
N SER A 42 -34.19 -23.13 10.79
CA SER A 42 -35.27 -22.17 10.54
C SER A 42 -35.65 -22.25 9.06
N GLN A 43 -36.85 -22.77 8.84
CA GLN A 43 -37.61 -22.61 7.61
C GLN A 43 -38.00 -21.13 7.47
N ALA A 44 -37.94 -20.59 6.25
CA ALA A 44 -38.75 -19.45 5.85
C ALA A 44 -39.31 -19.72 4.45
N ALA A 45 -40.63 -19.85 4.40
CA ALA A 45 -41.43 -19.81 3.20
C ALA A 45 -41.92 -18.37 2.95
N SER A 46 -42.04 -17.98 1.68
CA SER A 46 -43.08 -17.10 1.08
C SER A 46 -42.51 -16.57 -0.25
N LEU A 47 -42.96 -17.02 -1.43
CA LEU A 47 -44.16 -16.55 -2.17
C LEU A 47 -44.31 -15.02 -2.15
N ALA A 48 -44.03 -14.36 -3.28
CA ALA A 48 -45.03 -13.94 -4.26
C ALA A 48 -44.40 -12.93 -5.24
N ALA A 49 -44.59 -13.17 -6.54
CA ALA A 49 -44.52 -12.16 -7.56
C ALA A 49 -45.78 -11.30 -7.47
N ASP A 50 -45.67 -9.99 -7.68
CA ASP A 50 -46.61 -9.30 -8.56
C ASP A 50 -46.12 -7.92 -8.98
N THR A 51 -46.77 -7.45 -10.03
CA THR A 51 -46.27 -6.56 -11.07
C THR A 51 -47.10 -5.28 -11.08
N VAL A 52 -46.52 -4.20 -11.63
CA VAL A 52 -47.14 -2.98 -12.18
C VAL A 52 -47.89 -2.02 -11.23
N ALA A 53 -47.47 -0.75 -11.22
CA ALA A 53 -48.31 0.38 -11.63
C ALA A 53 -47.48 1.67 -11.71
N GLU A 54 -47.60 2.33 -12.86
CA GLU A 54 -47.14 3.70 -13.09
C GLU A 54 -47.93 4.70 -12.25
N ALA A 55 -47.25 5.75 -11.81
CA ALA A 55 -47.88 7.03 -11.51
C ALA A 55 -46.89 8.14 -11.87
N GLU A 56 -47.19 8.84 -12.96
CA GLU A 56 -46.65 10.16 -13.25
C GLU A 56 -47.09 11.13 -12.14
N ASP A 57 -46.14 11.83 -11.53
CA ASP A 57 -46.43 13.06 -10.80
C ASP A 57 -45.40 14.12 -11.19
N THR A 58 -45.89 15.12 -11.91
CA THR A 58 -45.15 16.26 -12.42
C THR A 58 -45.25 17.39 -11.40
N GLY A 59 -44.40 17.32 -10.37
CA GLY A 59 -44.25 18.35 -9.35
C GLY A 59 -43.15 19.36 -9.73
N ASP A 60 -43.55 20.44 -10.39
CA ASP A 60 -42.76 21.66 -10.60
C ASP A 60 -42.49 22.35 -9.25
N LEU A 61 -41.26 22.25 -8.74
CA LEU A 61 -40.75 23.00 -7.60
C LEU A 61 -39.51 23.78 -8.01
N SER A 62 -39.77 24.88 -8.71
CA SER A 62 -38.84 26.00 -8.88
C SER A 62 -38.43 26.57 -7.52
N THR A 63 -37.36 26.01 -6.96
CA THR A 63 -36.71 26.57 -5.78
C THR A 63 -35.71 27.63 -6.24
N GLU A 64 -36.07 28.91 -6.05
CA GLU A 64 -35.16 30.05 -6.21
C GLU A 64 -33.86 29.81 -5.43
N ARG A 65 -32.75 29.63 -6.15
CA ARG A 65 -31.41 29.67 -5.56
C ARG A 65 -31.08 31.12 -5.26
N GLN A 66 -31.12 31.50 -3.97
CA GLN A 66 -30.48 32.72 -3.51
C GLN A 66 -28.97 32.65 -3.78
N PRO A 67 -28.35 33.70 -4.34
CA PRO A 67 -26.90 33.76 -4.52
C PRO A 67 -26.20 33.85 -3.16
N VAL A 68 -25.31 32.90 -2.90
CA VAL A 68 -24.43 32.91 -1.73
C VAL A 68 -23.46 34.10 -1.89
N PRO A 69 -23.27 34.95 -0.86
CA PRO A 69 -22.37 36.10 -0.96
C PRO A 69 -20.93 35.66 -1.25
N ALA A 70 -20.31 36.27 -2.26
CA ALA A 70 -18.96 35.97 -2.74
C ALA A 70 -17.82 36.43 -1.78
N GLU A 71 -18.11 36.64 -0.50
CA GLU A 71 -17.21 37.32 0.44
C GLU A 71 -16.70 36.42 1.60
N LEU A 72 -16.83 35.09 1.47
CA LEU A 72 -16.36 34.14 2.48
C LEU A 72 -15.41 33.05 1.93
N VAL A 73 -14.72 33.32 0.82
CA VAL A 73 -13.77 32.37 0.18
C VAL A 73 -12.34 32.94 0.06
N GLN A 74 -12.08 34.15 0.56
CA GLN A 74 -10.79 34.83 0.36
C GLN A 74 -9.88 34.94 1.61
N THR A 75 -10.31 34.51 2.79
CA THR A 75 -9.51 34.68 4.02
C THR A 75 -8.52 33.54 4.32
N SER A 76 -8.47 32.45 3.53
CA SER A 76 -7.59 31.31 3.82
C SER A 76 -6.32 31.22 2.93
N ARG A 77 -6.09 32.18 2.02
CA ARG A 77 -4.93 32.17 1.11
C ARG A 77 -3.85 33.21 1.40
N LYS A 78 -4.08 34.13 2.35
CA LYS A 78 -3.20 35.29 2.54
C LYS A 78 -2.17 35.16 3.67
N ASP A 79 -2.34 34.22 4.59
CA ASP A 79 -1.50 34.16 5.81
C ASP A 79 -0.38 33.11 5.77
N ALA A 80 -0.17 32.42 4.64
CA ALA A 80 0.87 31.39 4.50
C ALA A 80 2.08 31.81 3.64
N ARG A 81 2.19 33.08 3.24
CA ARG A 81 3.27 33.56 2.34
C ARG A 81 4.41 34.33 2.99
N ASP A 82 4.28 34.73 4.25
CA ASP A 82 5.36 35.45 4.93
C ASP A 82 6.02 34.54 5.97
N THR A 83 7.33 34.34 5.82
CA THR A 83 8.27 33.60 6.70
C THR A 83 8.34 32.06 6.63
N ALA A 84 8.23 31.47 5.44
CA ALA A 84 8.94 30.19 5.20
C ALA A 84 10.42 30.52 4.90
N HIS A 85 11.26 30.53 5.93
CA HIS A 85 12.70 30.40 5.77
C HIS A 85 12.92 29.07 5.03
N GLN A 86 13.14 29.12 3.72
CA GLN A 86 13.52 27.95 2.92
C GLN A 86 14.92 27.56 3.36
N THR A 87 15.01 26.77 4.44
CA THR A 87 16.22 26.00 4.72
C THR A 87 16.52 25.22 3.44
N PRO A 88 17.73 25.32 2.87
CA PRO A 88 18.08 24.58 1.66
C PRO A 88 17.74 23.12 1.92
N VAL A 89 16.79 22.58 1.16
CA VAL A 89 16.47 21.16 1.25
C VAL A 89 17.75 20.45 0.86
N GLN A 90 18.37 19.79 1.84
CA GLN A 90 19.57 19.00 1.61
C GLN A 90 19.23 18.01 0.50
N GLU A 91 19.96 18.10 -0.62
CA GLU A 91 19.75 17.22 -1.76
C GLU A 91 19.87 15.77 -1.24
N PHE A 92 18.75 15.04 -1.23
CA PHE A 92 18.71 13.70 -0.70
C PHE A 92 19.58 12.81 -1.59
N SER A 93 20.80 12.53 -1.12
CA SER A 93 21.72 11.59 -1.74
C SER A 93 21.23 10.17 -1.46
N ILE A 94 20.21 9.77 -2.20
CA ILE A 94 19.84 8.37 -2.31
C ILE A 94 20.87 7.76 -3.25
N ASP A 95 21.59 6.74 -2.79
CA ASP A 95 22.41 5.92 -3.66
C ASP A 95 21.48 5.15 -4.62
N LYS A 96 21.21 5.79 -5.76
CA LYS A 96 20.25 5.30 -6.74
C LYS A 96 20.95 4.25 -7.59
N PRO A 97 20.36 3.05 -7.74
CA PRO A 97 20.85 2.10 -8.73
C PRO A 97 20.84 2.76 -10.12
N SER A 98 21.57 2.19 -11.07
CA SER A 98 21.54 2.63 -12.47
C SER A 98 21.28 1.43 -13.37
N GLY A 99 20.42 1.62 -14.38
CA GLY A 99 20.06 0.56 -15.32
C GLY A 99 19.31 -0.61 -14.71
N ARG A 100 18.67 -0.44 -13.55
CA ARG A 100 17.90 -1.50 -12.87
C ARG A 100 16.40 -1.33 -13.12
N VAL A 101 15.68 -2.45 -12.99
CA VAL A 101 14.23 -2.44 -12.81
C VAL A 101 13.93 -2.21 -11.33
N VAL A 102 13.00 -1.32 -11.01
CA VAL A 102 12.76 -0.83 -9.65
C VAL A 102 11.30 -1.02 -9.26
N ASP A 103 11.08 -1.62 -8.08
CA ASP A 103 9.80 -1.66 -7.40
C ASP A 103 9.82 -0.68 -6.22
N ILE A 104 8.73 0.05 -6.00
CA ILE A 104 8.64 1.11 -4.97
C ILE A 104 7.42 0.86 -4.08
N ASN A 105 7.62 0.85 -2.76
CA ASN A 105 6.58 0.77 -1.75
C ASN A 105 6.61 2.02 -0.87
N ILE A 106 5.56 2.83 -0.94
CA ILE A 106 5.45 4.08 -0.18
C ILE A 106 4.38 3.94 0.88
N GLY A 107 4.70 4.27 2.14
CA GLY A 107 3.84 3.96 3.28
C GLY A 107 3.95 2.48 3.63
N THR A 108 5.18 2.00 3.74
CA THR A 108 5.46 0.58 3.86
C THR A 108 4.95 -0.02 5.18
N ASN A 109 4.98 0.76 6.26
CA ASN A 109 4.68 0.32 7.61
C ASN A 109 5.53 -0.92 7.98
N PHE A 110 5.08 -1.74 8.93
CA PHE A 110 5.70 -3.01 9.28
C PHE A 110 5.40 -4.15 8.28
N SER A 111 4.87 -3.84 7.09
CA SER A 111 4.47 -4.82 6.07
C SER A 111 5.05 -4.50 4.68
N PRO A 112 6.38 -4.60 4.51
CA PRO A 112 7.02 -4.37 3.21
C PRO A 112 6.57 -5.36 2.16
N MET A 113 6.15 -4.86 1.01
CA MET A 113 5.98 -5.69 -0.18
C MET A 113 7.33 -6.32 -0.57
N ARG A 114 7.26 -7.42 -1.33
CA ARG A 114 8.45 -8.07 -1.88
C ARG A 114 8.82 -7.47 -3.24
N ALA A 115 10.12 -7.52 -3.56
CA ALA A 115 10.58 -7.29 -4.92
C ALA A 115 10.05 -8.39 -5.85
N GLU A 116 9.69 -8.03 -7.07
CA GLU A 116 9.44 -8.98 -8.15
C GLU A 116 10.78 -9.47 -8.71
N GLY A 117 11.05 -10.78 -8.62
CA GLY A 117 12.30 -11.37 -9.11
C GLY A 117 13.56 -10.69 -8.52
N ASN A 118 14.40 -10.12 -9.39
CA ASN A 118 15.66 -9.45 -9.04
C ASN A 118 15.56 -7.91 -9.12
N ASN A 119 14.33 -7.37 -9.07
CA ASN A 119 14.12 -5.93 -9.08
C ASN A 119 14.74 -5.29 -7.83
N PHE A 120 15.25 -4.08 -8.00
CA PHE A 120 15.68 -3.26 -6.87
C PHE A 120 14.45 -2.72 -6.14
N LEU A 121 14.38 -2.88 -4.82
CA LEU A 121 13.23 -2.49 -4.02
C LEU A 121 13.51 -1.22 -3.24
N VAL A 122 12.63 -0.24 -3.36
CA VAL A 122 12.65 0.99 -2.57
C VAL A 122 11.50 0.96 -1.59
N LEU A 123 11.82 0.99 -0.29
CA LEU A 123 10.86 1.03 0.80
C LEU A 123 10.88 2.42 1.42
N VAL A 124 9.72 3.05 1.54
CA VAL A 124 9.59 4.42 2.05
C VAL A 124 8.62 4.44 3.21
N ASP A 125 9.08 4.98 4.34
CA ASP A 125 8.25 5.22 5.51
C ASP A 125 8.83 6.36 6.37
N PRO A 126 8.02 7.29 6.90
CA PRO A 126 8.51 8.36 7.75
C PRO A 126 8.74 7.96 9.22
N LEU A 127 8.16 6.86 9.70
CA LEU A 127 8.21 6.50 11.12
C LEU A 127 9.58 5.92 11.51
N PRO A 128 10.26 6.44 12.55
CA PRO A 128 11.59 5.98 12.93
C PRO A 128 11.68 4.47 13.26
N ASP A 129 10.70 3.94 13.99
CA ASP A 129 10.63 2.52 14.38
C ASP A 129 10.37 1.60 13.18
N VAL A 130 9.50 2.01 12.26
CA VAL A 130 9.32 1.32 10.97
C VAL A 130 10.63 1.32 10.18
N CYS A 131 11.28 2.47 10.07
CA CYS A 131 12.56 2.60 9.38
C CYS A 131 13.67 1.70 9.96
N GLU A 132 13.76 1.62 11.29
CA GLU A 132 14.69 0.70 11.96
C GLU A 132 14.35 -0.76 11.65
N TYR A 133 13.06 -1.13 11.73
CA TYR A 133 12.58 -2.46 11.38
C TYR A 133 12.95 -2.85 9.94
N LEU A 134 12.69 -1.96 8.98
CA LEU A 134 12.98 -2.21 7.56
C LEU A 134 14.47 -2.34 7.30
N ARG A 135 15.31 -1.48 7.88
CA ARG A 135 16.77 -1.56 7.75
C ARG A 135 17.32 -2.85 8.37
N LYS A 136 16.82 -3.26 9.53
CA LYS A 136 17.23 -4.52 10.16
C LYS A 136 16.85 -5.72 9.30
N GLY A 137 15.64 -5.73 8.73
CA GLY A 137 15.18 -6.79 7.83
C GLY A 137 15.93 -6.86 6.50
N SER A 138 16.47 -5.72 6.03
CA SER A 138 17.15 -5.61 4.73
C SER A 138 18.68 -5.46 4.81
N HIS A 139 19.26 -5.49 6.00
CA HIS A 139 20.69 -5.18 6.25
C HIS A 139 21.70 -5.90 5.34
N SER A 140 21.40 -7.14 4.93
CA SER A 140 22.26 -7.98 4.09
C SER A 140 21.86 -7.96 2.60
N ASN A 141 20.79 -7.26 2.23
CA ASN A 141 20.25 -7.23 0.88
C ASN A 141 20.60 -5.90 0.20
N THR A 142 21.61 -5.93 -0.67
CA THR A 142 22.07 -4.76 -1.43
C THR A 142 21.09 -4.29 -2.50
N ASP A 143 20.06 -5.09 -2.80
CA ASP A 143 19.01 -4.75 -3.76
C ASP A 143 17.78 -4.09 -3.07
N VAL A 144 17.92 -3.66 -1.81
CA VAL A 144 16.88 -2.94 -1.07
C VAL A 144 17.42 -1.61 -0.55
N ALA A 145 16.69 -0.52 -0.79
CA ALA A 145 16.91 0.78 -0.17
C ALA A 145 15.75 1.15 0.74
N VAL A 146 16.06 1.74 1.91
CA VAL A 146 15.08 2.26 2.86
C VAL A 146 15.20 3.78 2.93
N LEU A 147 14.12 4.48 2.58
CA LEU A 147 14.00 5.94 2.65
C LEU A 147 13.16 6.34 3.84
N CYS A 148 13.75 7.09 4.77
CA CYS A 148 13.11 7.52 6.01
C CYS A 148 12.57 8.93 5.90
N CYS A 149 11.51 9.07 5.12
CA CYS A 149 10.85 10.33 4.82
C CYS A 149 9.38 10.07 4.46
N ALA A 150 8.55 11.09 4.59
CA ALA A 150 7.22 11.08 4.00
C ALA A 150 7.31 11.44 2.51
N VAL A 151 6.29 11.06 1.75
CA VAL A 151 6.17 11.40 0.32
C VAL A 151 4.84 12.08 0.07
N SER A 152 4.86 13.16 -0.71
CA SER A 152 3.67 13.93 -1.07
C SER A 152 3.87 14.70 -2.39
N ASN A 153 3.09 15.75 -2.63
CA ASN A 153 3.19 16.65 -3.76
C ASN A 153 4.08 17.89 -3.51
N TYR A 154 4.87 17.90 -2.43
CA TYR A 154 5.80 18.98 -2.09
C TYR A 154 7.03 18.42 -1.38
N THR A 155 8.09 19.24 -1.33
CA THR A 155 9.29 18.95 -0.56
C THR A 155 9.42 19.94 0.59
N GLY A 156 9.76 19.47 1.79
CA GLY A 156 9.89 20.31 2.97
C GLY A 156 9.87 19.53 4.27
N HIS A 157 9.33 20.14 5.31
CA HIS A 157 9.09 19.50 6.60
C HIS A 157 7.61 19.60 6.94
N ALA A 158 7.08 18.59 7.61
CA ALA A 158 5.70 18.59 8.08
C ALA A 158 5.57 17.80 9.39
N THR A 159 4.53 18.12 10.16
CA THR A 159 4.09 17.30 11.28
C THR A 159 3.42 16.05 10.73
N PHE A 160 3.94 14.89 11.11
CA PHE A 160 3.37 13.58 10.83
C PHE A 160 2.76 13.02 12.11
N ARG A 161 1.53 12.53 12.02
CA ARG A 161 0.73 12.09 13.17
C ARG A 161 0.59 10.58 13.17
N ARG A 162 0.83 9.95 14.30
CA ARG A 162 0.55 8.53 14.53
C ARG A 162 -0.70 8.42 15.39
N TYR A 163 -1.71 7.71 14.89
CA TYR A 163 -3.01 7.54 15.55
C TYR A 163 -3.14 6.17 16.26
N ASN A 164 -2.18 5.25 16.10
CA ASN A 164 -2.08 4.02 16.91
C ASN A 164 -0.65 3.40 16.93
N ARG A 165 -0.32 2.69 18.02
CA ARG A 165 1.01 2.07 18.22
C ARG A 165 1.22 0.85 17.35
N ASP A 166 0.16 0.21 16.91
CA ASP A 166 0.25 -0.90 15.97
C ASP A 166 0.68 -0.43 14.57
N GLY A 167 0.88 0.88 14.39
CA GLY A 167 1.43 1.49 13.17
C GLY A 167 0.43 1.56 12.03
N LEU A 168 -0.76 0.99 12.19
CA LEU A 168 -1.79 0.84 11.16
C LEU A 168 -2.40 2.17 10.70
N SER A 169 -2.28 3.26 11.47
CA SER A 169 -2.81 4.57 11.08
C SER A 169 -1.84 5.69 11.42
N SER A 170 -1.27 6.30 10.38
CA SER A 170 -0.43 7.49 10.50
C SER A 170 -0.50 8.32 9.23
N SER A 171 -0.52 9.65 9.32
CA SER A 171 -0.74 10.50 8.15
C SER A 171 -0.11 11.89 8.29
N LEU A 172 0.18 12.52 7.14
CA LEU A 172 0.48 13.95 7.04
C LEU A 172 -0.77 14.82 7.27
N SER A 173 -1.96 14.24 7.13
CA SER A 173 -3.24 14.93 7.29
C SER A 173 -3.87 14.65 8.65
N SER A 174 -4.59 15.63 9.16
CA SER A 174 -5.45 15.46 10.33
C SER A 174 -6.66 14.58 10.00
N THR A 175 -7.21 13.88 10.98
CA THR A 175 -8.48 13.16 10.80
C THR A 175 -9.65 14.14 10.65
N THR A 176 -10.69 13.73 9.92
CA THR A 176 -11.92 14.50 9.75
C THR A 176 -12.84 14.23 10.94
N ALA A 177 -13.35 15.29 11.57
CA ALA A 177 -14.25 15.17 12.71
C ALA A 177 -15.50 14.33 12.39
N GLY A 178 -15.86 13.44 13.32
CA GLY A 178 -17.03 12.57 13.20
C GLY A 178 -16.85 11.34 12.32
N THR A 179 -15.65 11.10 11.80
CA THR A 179 -15.28 9.83 11.12
C THR A 179 -14.77 8.79 12.11
N THR A 180 -14.60 7.56 11.64
CA THR A 180 -14.11 6.42 12.45
C THR A 180 -12.72 6.64 13.05
N HIS A 181 -11.88 7.50 12.47
CA HIS A 181 -10.53 7.78 12.96
C HIS A 181 -10.45 9.02 13.83
N ALA A 182 -11.50 9.85 13.88
CA ALA A 182 -11.56 11.01 14.78
C ALA A 182 -11.52 10.62 16.27
N ARG A 183 -11.86 9.37 16.59
CA ARG A 183 -11.82 8.81 17.94
C ARG A 183 -10.45 8.27 18.35
N PHE A 184 -9.53 8.12 17.41
CA PHE A 184 -8.20 7.62 17.72
C PHE A 184 -7.35 8.74 18.33
N PRO A 185 -6.73 8.52 19.51
CA PRO A 185 -5.84 9.51 20.07
C PRO A 185 -4.62 9.69 19.15
N VAL A 186 -4.14 10.92 19.02
CA VAL A 186 -2.80 11.16 18.48
C VAL A 186 -1.82 10.70 19.56
N GLU A 187 -1.13 9.61 19.30
CA GLU A 187 -0.18 9.03 20.24
C GLU A 187 1.21 9.66 20.11
N ASP A 188 1.54 10.10 18.90
CA ASP A 188 2.81 10.75 18.60
C ASP A 188 2.67 11.77 17.47
N GLU A 189 3.43 12.86 17.57
CA GLU A 189 3.58 13.88 16.54
C GLU A 189 5.07 14.12 16.31
N ILE A 190 5.55 13.76 15.12
CA ILE A 190 6.95 13.91 14.75
C ILE A 190 7.09 14.88 13.58
N THR A 191 8.17 15.65 13.56
CA THR A 191 8.52 16.43 12.37
C THR A 191 9.31 15.55 11.43
N VAL A 192 8.83 15.39 10.19
CA VAL A 192 9.46 14.53 9.18
C VAL A 192 9.86 15.34 7.97
N VAL A 193 10.88 14.87 7.25
CA VAL A 193 11.16 15.36 5.91
C VAL A 193 10.10 14.81 4.97
N VAL A 194 9.53 15.68 4.15
CA VAL A 194 8.61 15.32 3.06
C VAL A 194 9.37 15.51 1.75
N LEU A 195 9.34 14.51 0.88
CA LEU A 195 9.87 14.59 -0.47
C LEU A 195 8.73 14.59 -1.50
N GLU A 196 8.87 15.43 -2.52
CA GLU A 196 7.95 15.42 -3.65
C GLU A 196 8.13 14.13 -4.45
N ALA A 197 7.06 13.35 -4.61
CA ALA A 197 7.07 12.05 -5.25
C ALA A 197 7.65 12.07 -6.67
N ALA A 198 7.23 13.04 -7.49
CA ALA A 198 7.71 13.20 -8.86
C ALA A 198 9.22 13.46 -8.90
N THR A 199 9.74 14.26 -7.97
CA THR A 199 11.17 14.54 -7.87
C THR A 199 11.96 13.30 -7.47
N VAL A 200 11.46 12.50 -6.50
CA VAL A 200 12.08 11.23 -6.11
C VAL A 200 12.14 10.26 -7.30
N LEU A 201 11.00 10.00 -7.95
CA LEU A 201 10.91 9.02 -9.04
C LEU A 201 11.66 9.47 -10.30
N ARG A 202 11.64 10.77 -10.65
CA ARG A 202 12.49 11.33 -11.73
C ARG A 202 13.97 11.09 -11.45
N GLY A 203 14.38 11.14 -10.18
CA GLY A 203 15.73 10.79 -9.76
C GLY A 203 16.14 9.38 -10.19
N TYR A 204 15.25 8.39 -10.06
CA TYR A 204 15.51 7.03 -10.53
C TYR A 204 15.54 6.95 -12.06
N LEU A 205 14.61 7.62 -12.75
CA LEU A 205 14.58 7.65 -14.22
C LEU A 205 15.84 8.29 -14.83
N ALA A 206 16.36 9.36 -14.22
CA ALA A 206 17.59 10.02 -14.64
C ALA A 206 18.83 9.09 -14.61
N ARG A 207 18.74 8.00 -13.85
CA ARG A 207 19.77 6.96 -13.74
C ARG A 207 19.51 5.77 -14.68
N LYS A 208 18.63 5.95 -15.67
CA LYS A 208 18.22 4.93 -16.66
C LYS A 208 17.56 3.70 -16.02
N ASN A 209 16.92 3.87 -14.86
CA ASN A 209 16.12 2.80 -14.28
C ASN A 209 14.74 2.73 -14.95
N THR A 210 14.13 1.56 -14.88
CA THR A 210 12.72 1.34 -15.26
C THR A 210 11.91 1.11 -14.00
N LEU A 211 10.87 1.90 -13.77
CA LEU A 211 9.94 1.70 -12.67
C LEU A 211 8.93 0.62 -13.09
N HIS A 212 8.81 -0.44 -12.30
CA HIS A 212 7.99 -1.60 -12.64
C HIS A 212 6.71 -1.66 -11.78
N LYS A 213 6.88 -1.62 -10.47
CA LYS A 213 5.78 -1.70 -9.50
C LYS A 213 5.76 -0.48 -8.58
N LEU A 214 4.58 0.08 -8.34
CA LEU A 214 4.36 1.11 -7.33
C LEU A 214 3.23 0.69 -6.39
N LYS A 215 3.52 0.55 -5.11
CA LYS A 215 2.53 0.47 -4.04
C LYS A 215 2.50 1.80 -3.29
N THR A 216 1.32 2.36 -3.08
CA THR A 216 1.11 3.49 -2.17
C THR A 216 0.08 3.11 -1.10
N ASP A 217 0.43 3.43 0.14
CA ASP A 217 -0.35 3.16 1.34
C ASP A 217 -0.05 4.30 2.34
N MET A 218 -0.31 5.53 1.90
CA MET A 218 0.06 6.75 2.61
C MET A 218 -1.11 7.35 3.39
N GLN A 219 -2.08 6.52 3.74
CA GLN A 219 -3.13 6.81 4.71
C GLN A 219 -3.79 8.18 4.44
N GLY A 220 -4.34 8.32 3.23
CA GLY A 220 -5.06 9.50 2.78
C GLY A 220 -4.30 10.39 1.79
N MET A 221 -2.97 10.27 1.69
CA MET A 221 -2.19 11.11 0.77
C MET A 221 -2.08 10.52 -0.64
N ASP A 222 -2.60 9.31 -0.87
CA ASP A 222 -2.36 8.50 -2.05
C ASP A 222 -2.80 9.18 -3.34
N LEU A 223 -4.06 9.60 -3.46
CA LEU A 223 -4.55 10.27 -4.66
C LEU A 223 -3.80 11.57 -4.96
N THR A 224 -3.44 12.33 -3.93
CA THR A 224 -2.65 13.57 -4.08
C THR A 224 -1.25 13.28 -4.62
N THR A 225 -0.59 12.25 -4.09
CA THR A 225 0.72 11.80 -4.57
C THR A 225 0.62 11.25 -6.00
N LEU A 226 -0.40 10.45 -6.31
CA LEU A 226 -0.61 9.91 -7.66
C LEU A 226 -0.84 11.02 -8.70
N ARG A 227 -1.56 12.10 -8.34
CA ARG A 227 -1.71 13.30 -9.19
C ARG A 227 -0.37 14.01 -9.42
N ASN A 228 0.47 14.13 -8.41
CA ASN A 228 1.83 14.67 -8.59
C ASN A 228 2.68 13.80 -9.53
N LEU A 229 2.45 12.48 -9.54
CA LEU A 229 3.16 11.52 -10.40
C LEU A 229 2.65 11.46 -11.84
N GLU A 230 1.65 12.25 -12.24
CA GLU A 230 1.06 12.24 -13.61
C GLU A 230 2.11 12.17 -14.74
N PRO A 231 3.18 13.00 -14.76
CA PRO A 231 4.13 12.99 -15.87
C PRO A 231 4.88 11.66 -16.02
N ILE A 232 4.98 10.87 -14.94
CA ILE A 232 5.65 9.57 -14.92
C ILE A 232 4.63 8.47 -15.19
N LEU A 233 3.46 8.53 -14.55
CA LEU A 233 2.39 7.55 -14.72
C LEU A 233 1.78 7.59 -16.13
N SER A 234 1.93 8.68 -16.87
CA SER A 234 1.51 8.78 -18.28
C SER A 234 2.50 8.14 -19.27
N MET A 235 3.74 7.82 -18.83
CA MET A 235 4.74 7.21 -19.71
C MET A 235 4.39 5.72 -19.94
N PRO A 236 4.30 5.22 -21.19
CA PRO A 236 3.87 3.84 -21.45
C PRO A 236 4.66 2.78 -20.68
N ASP A 237 5.99 2.90 -20.64
CA ASP A 237 6.88 1.85 -20.11
C ASP A 237 7.28 2.06 -18.64
N GLN A 238 6.58 2.93 -17.89
CA GLN A 238 6.89 3.21 -16.49
C GLN A 238 5.71 2.91 -15.58
N VAL A 239 5.95 2.18 -14.50
CA VAL A 239 4.94 1.72 -13.53
C VAL A 239 3.80 0.96 -14.23
N PRO A 240 4.09 -0.13 -14.95
CA PRO A 240 3.06 -1.00 -15.53
C PRO A 240 2.14 -1.64 -14.49
N HIS A 241 2.55 -1.73 -13.22
CA HIS A 241 1.72 -2.22 -12.12
C HIS A 241 1.65 -1.22 -10.98
N LEU A 242 0.43 -0.93 -10.52
CA LEU A 242 0.15 0.00 -9.44
C LEU A 242 -0.89 -0.58 -8.48
N MET A 243 -0.67 -0.38 -7.19
CA MET A 243 -1.65 -0.61 -6.13
C MET A 243 -1.66 0.61 -5.22
N SER A 244 -2.84 1.10 -4.88
CA SER A 244 -3.01 2.26 -4.02
C SER A 244 -4.16 2.06 -3.05
N GLU A 245 -3.92 2.37 -1.78
CA GLU A 245 -4.99 2.48 -0.79
C GLU A 245 -5.87 3.70 -1.09
N CYS A 246 -7.18 3.55 -0.94
CA CYS A 246 -8.17 4.61 -1.10
C CYS A 246 -9.24 4.52 0.00
N CYS A 247 -9.98 5.62 0.17
CA CYS A 247 -11.03 5.73 1.17
C CYS A 247 -12.40 5.91 0.51
N PHE A 248 -13.41 5.29 1.09
CA PHE A 248 -14.81 5.59 0.80
C PHE A 248 -15.29 6.69 1.73
N PRO A 249 -15.95 7.72 1.19
CA PRO A 249 -16.70 8.63 2.02
C PRO A 249 -17.71 7.84 2.88
N ASP A 250 -17.90 8.25 4.12
CA ASP A 250 -18.99 7.73 4.94
C ASP A 250 -20.37 8.15 4.39
N ASP A 251 -21.45 7.74 5.07
CA ASP A 251 -22.83 8.08 4.66
C ASP A 251 -23.11 9.59 4.60
N GLN A 252 -22.23 10.42 5.18
CA GLN A 252 -22.30 11.88 5.15
C GLN A 252 -21.34 12.50 4.11
N GLY A 253 -20.67 11.67 3.29
CA GLY A 253 -19.73 12.10 2.28
C GLY A 253 -18.36 12.51 2.83
N ARG A 254 -18.01 12.13 4.07
CA ARG A 254 -16.74 12.55 4.71
C ARG A 254 -15.63 11.53 4.48
N GLN A 255 -14.46 12.03 4.09
CA GLN A 255 -13.21 11.27 4.05
C GLN A 255 -12.63 11.11 5.46
N VAL A 256 -11.95 10.00 5.73
CA VAL A 256 -11.33 9.71 7.04
C VAL A 256 -10.31 10.78 7.45
N TYR A 257 -9.48 11.22 6.50
CA TYR A 257 -8.52 12.30 6.68
C TYR A 257 -9.02 13.57 5.97
N GLN A 258 -8.50 14.74 6.35
CA GLN A 258 -8.85 16.04 5.78
C GLN A 258 -8.18 16.26 4.42
N ILE A 259 -8.28 15.26 3.54
CA ILE A 259 -7.72 15.25 2.20
C ILE A 259 -8.52 14.29 1.32
N ASP A 260 -8.60 14.60 0.03
CA ASP A 260 -9.26 13.76 -0.98
C ASP A 260 -8.43 12.49 -1.22
N ASN A 261 -8.99 11.33 -0.86
CA ASN A 261 -8.47 10.02 -1.19
C ASN A 261 -9.57 9.08 -1.71
N ASP A 262 -10.57 9.64 -2.39
CA ASP A 262 -11.75 8.90 -2.82
C ASP A 262 -11.41 7.79 -3.84
N CYS A 263 -11.92 6.58 -3.59
CA CYS A 263 -11.69 5.42 -4.45
C CYS A 263 -12.19 5.61 -5.89
N LYS A 264 -13.35 6.25 -6.11
CA LYS A 264 -13.90 6.47 -7.45
C LYS A 264 -13.08 7.50 -8.22
N ALA A 265 -12.68 8.58 -7.55
CA ALA A 265 -11.80 9.60 -8.11
C ALA A 265 -10.44 9.01 -8.51
N MET A 266 -9.89 8.12 -7.68
CA MET A 266 -8.64 7.43 -7.98
C MET A 266 -8.74 6.49 -9.17
N VAL A 267 -9.81 5.68 -9.26
CA VAL A 267 -10.08 4.83 -10.42
C VAL A 267 -10.20 5.67 -11.70
N ALA A 268 -11.02 6.72 -11.68
CA ALA A 268 -11.22 7.60 -12.83
C ALA A 268 -9.91 8.26 -13.27
N TYR A 269 -9.10 8.71 -12.31
CA TYR A 269 -7.78 9.30 -12.59
C TYR A 269 -6.86 8.29 -13.27
N LEU A 270 -6.67 7.10 -12.71
CA LEU A 270 -5.77 6.09 -13.30
C LEU A 270 -6.25 5.63 -14.69
N GLN A 271 -7.56 5.46 -14.88
CA GLN A 271 -8.13 5.16 -16.21
C GLN A 271 -7.85 6.27 -17.23
N SER A 272 -7.90 7.55 -16.81
CA SER A 272 -7.57 8.68 -17.69
C SER A 272 -6.11 8.66 -18.16
N LEU A 273 -5.22 7.98 -17.44
CA LEU A 273 -3.81 7.78 -17.81
C LEU A 273 -3.59 6.50 -18.65
N GLY A 274 -4.66 5.80 -19.03
CA GLY A 274 -4.60 4.59 -19.85
C GLY A 274 -4.38 3.28 -19.07
N TYR A 275 -4.59 3.29 -17.74
CA TYR A 275 -4.58 2.05 -16.97
C TYR A 275 -5.91 1.30 -17.06
N THR A 276 -5.83 -0.02 -17.09
CA THR A 276 -6.93 -0.90 -16.70
C THR A 276 -6.93 -1.01 -15.18
N THR A 277 -8.06 -0.70 -14.56
CA THR A 277 -8.20 -0.70 -13.10
C THR A 277 -9.15 -1.80 -12.62
N LYS A 278 -8.83 -2.43 -11.50
CA LYS A 278 -9.80 -3.17 -10.69
C LYS A 278 -9.80 -2.60 -9.28
N PHE A 279 -10.90 -2.79 -8.61
CA PHE A 279 -11.09 -2.36 -7.24
C PHE A 279 -11.42 -3.59 -6.39
N GLU A 280 -10.81 -3.69 -5.22
CA GLU A 280 -11.17 -4.70 -4.22
C GLU A 280 -11.47 -3.97 -2.91
N ALA A 281 -12.72 -4.11 -2.46
CA ALA A 281 -13.09 -3.70 -1.12
C ALA A 281 -12.43 -4.67 -0.14
N ASP A 282 -11.82 -4.14 0.91
CA ASP A 282 -11.33 -5.01 1.98
C ASP A 282 -12.55 -5.53 2.75
N SER A 283 -12.96 -6.76 2.44
CA SER A 283 -14.14 -7.43 3.00
C SER A 283 -14.17 -7.50 4.54
N ALA A 284 -13.03 -7.34 5.23
CA ALA A 284 -12.98 -7.22 6.70
C ALA A 284 -13.18 -5.77 7.19
N MET A 285 -12.90 -4.80 6.32
CA MET A 285 -12.95 -3.35 6.54
C MET A 285 -14.05 -2.64 5.73
N ASP A 286 -15.02 -3.35 5.13
CA ASP A 286 -16.17 -2.76 4.42
C ASP A 286 -16.96 -1.76 5.29
N ARG A 287 -16.89 -1.87 6.62
CA ARG A 287 -17.48 -0.89 7.56
C ARG A 287 -16.57 0.28 7.92
N ALA A 288 -15.28 0.19 7.61
CA ALA A 288 -14.25 1.17 7.95
C ALA A 288 -13.98 2.18 6.82
N GLY A 289 -14.52 1.93 5.62
CA GLY A 289 -14.44 2.87 4.49
C GLY A 289 -13.08 2.86 3.80
N TRP A 290 -12.41 1.70 3.71
CA TRP A 290 -11.11 1.56 3.05
C TRP A 290 -11.16 0.52 1.93
N GLY A 291 -10.32 0.70 0.92
CA GLY A 291 -10.18 -0.25 -0.18
C GLY A 291 -8.89 -0.07 -0.94
N ASN A 292 -8.64 -0.96 -1.89
CA ASN A 292 -7.45 -0.90 -2.74
C ASN A 292 -7.85 -0.77 -4.21
N VAL A 293 -7.25 0.20 -4.89
CA VAL A 293 -7.28 0.29 -6.35
C VAL A 293 -6.04 -0.38 -6.89
N TYR A 294 -6.24 -1.41 -7.72
CA TYR A 294 -5.18 -2.03 -8.48
C TYR A 294 -5.27 -1.58 -9.92
N ALA A 295 -4.14 -1.33 -10.54
CA ALA A 295 -4.08 -0.88 -11.91
C ALA A 295 -2.93 -1.56 -12.63
N TYR A 296 -3.13 -1.83 -13.91
CA TYR A 296 -2.05 -2.19 -14.82
C TYR A 296 -2.17 -1.43 -16.14
N LYS A 297 -1.05 -1.29 -16.85
CA LYS A 297 -1.01 -0.82 -18.23
C LYS A 297 0.07 -1.56 -19.01
N HIS A 298 0.05 -1.46 -20.34
CA HIS A 298 1.05 -2.06 -21.21
C HIS A 298 2.48 -1.77 -20.72
N PRO A 299 3.41 -2.75 -20.75
CA PRO A 299 3.28 -4.09 -21.33
C PRO A 299 2.54 -5.11 -20.46
N ALA A 300 2.09 -4.74 -19.24
CA ALA A 300 1.29 -5.65 -18.45
C ALA A 300 -0.08 -5.90 -19.09
N THR A 301 -0.54 -7.14 -18.97
CA THR A 301 -1.82 -7.61 -19.51
C THR A 301 -2.74 -8.14 -18.42
N THR A 302 -2.28 -8.19 -17.18
CA THR A 302 -3.02 -8.72 -16.04
C THR A 302 -2.64 -8.01 -14.76
N PHE A 303 -3.53 -8.09 -13.78
CA PHE A 303 -3.23 -7.65 -12.42
C PHE A 303 -2.25 -8.63 -11.77
N LEU A 304 -1.30 -8.09 -11.00
CA LEU A 304 -0.50 -8.90 -10.10
C LEU A 304 -1.43 -9.50 -9.03
N ARG A 305 -1.09 -10.71 -8.58
CA ARG A 305 -1.80 -11.38 -7.49
C ARG A 305 -1.55 -10.67 -6.17
N THR A 306 -2.45 -10.83 -5.21
CA THR A 306 -2.39 -10.17 -3.90
C THR A 306 -1.06 -10.43 -3.18
N GLU A 307 -0.46 -11.62 -3.35
CA GLU A 307 0.82 -11.98 -2.72
C GLU A 307 2.00 -11.14 -3.22
N ALA A 308 1.90 -10.55 -4.43
CA ALA A 308 2.94 -9.66 -4.97
C ALA A 308 2.94 -8.28 -4.27
N TRP A 309 1.85 -7.95 -3.57
CA TRP A 309 1.65 -6.70 -2.83
C TRP A 309 1.83 -6.86 -1.32
N ALA A 310 1.72 -8.09 -0.82
CA ALA A 310 1.89 -8.42 0.59
C ALA A 310 3.37 -8.68 0.96
N GLY A 311 3.73 -8.35 2.20
CA GLY A 311 4.96 -8.87 2.80
C GLY A 311 4.80 -10.33 3.23
N SER A 312 5.90 -11.07 3.31
CA SER A 312 5.89 -12.26 4.17
C SER A 312 5.54 -11.79 5.57
N ARG A 313 4.51 -12.36 6.18
CA ARG A 313 4.57 -12.50 7.64
C ARG A 313 5.81 -13.33 7.90
N SER A 314 6.87 -12.71 8.42
CA SER A 314 7.97 -13.46 9.00
C SER A 314 7.36 -14.40 10.04
N ALA A 315 7.41 -15.70 9.76
CA ALA A 315 7.03 -16.74 10.70
C ALA A 315 7.91 -16.68 11.95
#